data_AF-A0A315TI47-F1
#
_entry.id   AF-A0A315TI47-F1
#
_cell.length_a   1.000
_cell.length_b   1.000
_cell.length_c   1.000
_cell.angle_alpha   90.00
_cell.angle_beta   90.00
_cell.angle_gamma   90.00
#
_symmetry.space_group_name_H-M   'P 1'
#
loop_
_entity.id
_entity.type
_entity.pdbx_description
1 polymer ?
#
loop_
_entity_poly.entity_id
_entity_poly.type
_entity_poly.pdbx_seq_one_letter_code
_entity_poly.pdbx_strand_id
1 'polypeptide(L)'
;MSADDDAVWLDLVARLEGVGEGAPESFGGDTHDGGGPSSGGTDGTGGSPGTGARTFRDFDPLGLAGTAPIELSAAERLAPAPGQPTGGIEVPEAASGPRDYEPEDDDGAFVPEEPPSLAGSDPMTVLAWLGAVGGPIALVLSAMFWRSAPMLAILGMVVAFAASVVFLIMKLPGEKDEHDDGARV
;
A
#
# COMPACT_ATOMS: atom_id res chain seq x y z
N MET A 1 -18.51 5.24 20.38
CA MET A 1 -17.23 5.48 21.07
C MET A 1 -17.53 5.47 22.53
N SER A 2 -17.21 4.35 23.18
CA SER A 2 -17.34 4.18 24.62
C SER A 2 -16.31 5.07 25.30
N ALA A 3 -16.64 5.66 26.45
CA ALA A 3 -15.70 6.48 27.23
C ALA A 3 -14.41 5.72 27.62
N ASP A 4 -14.45 4.38 27.57
CA ASP A 4 -13.30 3.50 27.81
C ASP A 4 -12.24 3.59 26.70
N ASP A 5 -12.63 3.80 25.43
CA ASP A 5 -11.70 3.89 24.30
C ASP A 5 -10.86 5.17 24.38
N ASP A 6 -11.47 6.28 24.83
CA ASP A 6 -10.80 7.57 25.00
C ASP A 6 -9.75 7.52 26.12
N ALA A 7 -10.01 6.77 27.20
CA ALA A 7 -9.08 6.61 28.30
C ALA A 7 -7.84 5.79 27.91
N VAL A 8 -8.03 4.71 27.13
CA VAL A 8 -6.93 3.89 26.60
C VAL A 8 -6.08 4.70 25.60
N TRP A 9 -6.73 5.51 24.75
CA TRP A 9 -6.02 6.33 23.77
C TRP A 9 -5.15 7.40 24.43
N LEU A 10 -5.63 8.06 25.50
CA LEU A 10 -4.86 9.05 26.25
C LEU A 10 -3.63 8.46 26.95
N ASP A 11 -3.71 7.23 27.46
CA ASP A 11 -2.56 6.52 28.04
C ASP A 11 -1.47 6.24 26.99
N LEU A 12 -1.86 5.85 25.78
CA LEU A 12 -0.94 5.60 24.66
C LEU A 12 -0.19 6.88 24.25
N VAL A 13 -0.90 8.01 24.17
CA VAL A 13 -0.28 9.30 23.80
C VAL A 13 0.69 9.78 24.86
N ALA A 14 0.31 9.72 26.15
CA ALA A 14 1.19 10.13 27.24
C ALA A 14 2.49 9.31 27.29
N ARG A 15 2.40 8.00 27.00
CA ARG A 15 3.57 7.12 26.90
C ARG A 15 4.49 7.49 25.73
N LEU A 16 3.91 7.90 24.60
CA LEU A 16 4.68 8.27 23.41
C LEU A 16 5.41 9.60 23.59
N GLU A 17 4.76 10.59 24.20
CA GLU A 17 5.36 11.90 24.47
C GLU A 17 6.52 11.81 25.47
N GLY A 18 6.45 10.91 26.46
CA GLY A 18 7.50 10.74 27.47
C GLY A 18 8.81 10.07 26.98
N VAL A 19 8.83 9.46 25.80
CA VAL A 19 10.01 8.74 25.26
C VAL A 19 10.99 9.68 24.55
N GLY A 20 10.59 10.91 24.21
CA GLY A 20 11.37 11.84 23.38
C GLY A 20 12.42 12.72 24.08
N GLU A 21 12.40 12.85 25.41
CA GLU A 21 13.10 13.97 26.09
C GLU A 21 14.42 13.62 26.82
N GLY A 22 15.01 12.43 26.65
CA GLY A 22 16.15 12.03 27.50
C GLY A 22 17.24 11.20 26.83
N ALA A 23 18.07 11.80 25.98
CA ALA A 23 19.34 11.18 25.55
C ALA A 23 20.52 12.17 25.67
N PRO A 24 21.46 11.95 26.61
CA PRO A 24 22.79 12.53 26.52
C PRO A 24 23.84 11.51 26.06
N GLU A 25 24.78 12.02 25.28
CA GLU A 25 25.85 11.36 24.56
C GLU A 25 26.92 10.70 25.47
N SER A 26 27.56 9.63 24.98
CA SER A 26 28.96 9.34 25.36
C SER A 26 29.71 8.53 24.30
N PHE A 27 30.79 9.16 23.83
CA PHE A 27 31.86 8.69 22.95
C PHE A 27 32.74 7.57 23.54
N GLY A 28 33.35 6.77 22.63
CA GLY A 28 34.55 5.95 22.84
C GLY A 28 34.28 4.51 23.30
N GLY A 29 34.95 3.45 22.85
CA GLY A 29 36.14 3.29 22.02
C GLY A 29 36.64 1.84 22.21
N ASP A 30 36.97 1.20 21.09
CA ASP A 30 38.00 0.17 20.88
C ASP A 30 38.06 -1.21 21.61
N THR A 31 37.97 -2.23 20.76
CA THR A 31 38.88 -3.39 20.56
C THR A 31 38.83 -4.68 21.42
N HIS A 32 38.59 -5.76 20.67
CA HIS A 32 39.25 -7.08 20.63
C HIS A 32 38.85 -8.26 21.54
N ASP A 33 38.61 -9.37 20.82
CA ASP A 33 38.96 -10.77 21.06
C ASP A 33 38.16 -11.69 21.99
N GLY A 34 37.64 -12.75 21.35
CA GLY A 34 38.13 -14.11 21.63
C GLY A 34 37.22 -15.03 22.43
N GLY A 35 36.66 -16.04 21.74
CA GLY A 35 36.40 -17.37 22.32
C GLY A 35 34.96 -17.67 22.74
N GLY A 36 34.25 -18.52 21.96
CA GLY A 36 33.04 -19.22 22.43
C GLY A 36 33.40 -20.46 23.28
N PRO A 37 32.48 -21.44 23.43
CA PRO A 37 31.02 -21.37 23.52
C PRO A 37 30.51 -21.98 24.84
N SER A 38 29.27 -21.70 25.28
CA SER A 38 28.51 -22.61 26.16
C SER A 38 27.03 -22.21 26.26
N SER A 39 26.21 -22.95 25.53
CA SER A 39 24.96 -23.60 25.95
C SER A 39 24.21 -23.10 27.19
N GLY A 40 22.90 -22.84 27.00
CA GLY A 40 21.86 -23.31 27.92
C GLY A 40 20.78 -22.30 28.32
N GLY A 41 19.60 -22.41 27.70
CA GLY A 41 18.33 -22.58 28.42
C GLY A 41 17.69 -21.40 29.20
N THR A 42 16.50 -21.03 28.70
CA THR A 42 15.26 -20.65 29.40
C THR A 42 15.08 -19.27 30.04
N ASP A 43 13.96 -18.67 29.64
CA ASP A 43 13.01 -17.81 30.36
C ASP A 43 13.50 -16.53 31.06
N GLY A 44 13.02 -15.42 30.51
CA GLY A 44 12.25 -14.45 31.28
C GLY A 44 13.03 -13.46 32.16
N THR A 45 12.73 -12.18 31.89
CA THR A 45 12.84 -11.01 32.79
C THR A 45 14.15 -10.21 32.75
N GLY A 46 14.06 -9.04 32.10
CA GLY A 46 14.57 -7.76 32.61
C GLY A 46 16.09 -7.54 32.66
N GLY A 47 16.61 -6.74 31.71
CA GLY A 47 17.93 -6.13 31.85
C GLY A 47 18.32 -5.23 30.67
N SER A 48 18.05 -3.93 30.80
CA SER A 48 18.58 -2.76 30.05
C SER A 48 18.58 -2.77 28.51
N PRO A 49 17.89 -1.83 27.82
CA PRO A 49 18.17 -1.55 26.42
C PRO A 49 19.48 -0.76 26.36
N GLY A 50 20.60 -1.46 26.20
CA GLY A 50 21.77 -0.85 25.58
C GLY A 50 21.38 -0.42 24.16
N THR A 51 21.66 0.84 23.82
CA THR A 51 21.36 1.48 22.52
C THR A 51 22.19 0.87 21.39
N GLY A 52 21.99 -0.41 21.10
CA GLY A 52 22.47 -1.08 19.89
C GLY A 52 21.29 -1.26 18.95
N ALA A 53 21.40 -0.76 17.71
CA ALA A 53 20.43 -1.05 16.67
C ALA A 53 20.38 -2.57 16.47
N ARG A 54 19.24 -3.21 16.78
CA ARG A 54 19.05 -4.64 16.49
C ARG A 54 19.32 -4.88 15.01
N THR A 55 20.26 -5.79 14.73
CA THR A 55 20.65 -6.13 13.37
C THR A 55 19.79 -7.29 12.86
N PHE A 56 19.69 -7.46 11.54
CA PHE A 56 18.89 -8.53 10.93
C PHE A 56 19.26 -9.94 11.44
N ARG A 57 20.49 -10.13 11.96
CA ARG A 57 20.93 -11.38 12.58
C ARG A 57 20.22 -11.72 13.89
N ASP A 58 19.69 -10.72 14.59
CA ASP A 58 19.00 -10.90 15.87
C ASP A 58 17.59 -11.52 15.70
N PHE A 59 17.09 -11.56 14.46
CA PHE A 59 15.77 -12.08 14.08
C PHE A 59 15.84 -13.34 13.23
N ASP A 60 16.97 -14.05 13.25
CA ASP A 60 17.18 -15.23 12.42
C ASP A 60 17.14 -16.52 13.25
N PRO A 61 15.94 -17.12 13.48
CA PRO A 61 15.78 -18.31 14.30
C PRO A 61 16.40 -19.58 13.66
N LEU A 62 16.83 -19.49 12.39
CA LEU A 62 17.36 -20.61 11.62
C LEU A 62 18.87 -20.46 11.31
N GLY A 63 19.51 -19.35 11.69
CA GLY A 63 20.96 -19.13 11.56
C GLY A 63 21.47 -18.93 10.12
N LEU A 64 20.60 -18.58 9.18
CA LEU A 64 20.92 -18.36 7.77
C LEU A 64 21.64 -17.04 7.47
N ALA A 65 21.46 -15.99 8.27
CA ALA A 65 21.98 -14.63 8.07
C ALA A 65 23.50 -14.49 8.28
N GLY A 66 24.14 -15.52 8.84
CA GLY A 66 25.60 -15.62 8.95
C GLY A 66 26.26 -16.43 7.82
N THR A 67 25.46 -17.24 7.12
CA THR A 67 25.94 -18.11 6.04
C THR A 67 25.78 -17.35 4.73
N ALA A 68 26.88 -16.81 4.20
CA ALA A 68 26.88 -16.33 2.82
C ALA A 68 26.41 -17.51 1.95
N PRO A 69 25.33 -17.35 1.17
CA PRO A 69 24.85 -18.42 0.31
C PRO A 69 26.02 -18.91 -0.53
N ILE A 70 26.33 -20.22 -0.46
CA ILE A 70 27.37 -20.87 -1.29
C ILE A 70 26.76 -21.06 -2.68
N GLU A 71 26.34 -19.94 -3.24
CA GLU A 71 25.61 -19.86 -4.47
C GLU A 71 26.67 -19.73 -5.56
N LEU A 72 26.72 -20.74 -6.42
CA LEU A 72 27.56 -20.73 -7.61
C LEU A 72 27.38 -19.40 -8.33
N SER A 73 28.48 -18.85 -8.84
CA SER A 73 28.45 -17.62 -9.62
C SER A 73 27.42 -17.74 -10.74
N ALA A 74 26.78 -16.64 -11.14
CA ALA A 74 25.80 -16.67 -12.23
C ALA A 74 26.38 -17.30 -13.50
N ALA A 75 27.69 -17.14 -13.72
CA ALA A 75 28.43 -17.75 -14.82
C ALA A 75 28.57 -19.29 -14.67
N GLU A 76 28.82 -19.79 -13.46
CA GLU A 76 28.90 -21.25 -13.19
C GLU A 76 27.54 -21.95 -13.23
N ARG A 77 26.44 -21.24 -12.96
CA ARG A 77 25.09 -21.80 -13.11
C ARG A 77 24.64 -21.90 -14.56
N LEU A 78 25.10 -20.99 -15.42
CA LEU A 78 24.83 -21.04 -16.86
C LEU A 78 25.81 -21.97 -17.59
N ALA A 79 26.87 -22.44 -16.93
CA ALA A 79 27.82 -23.34 -17.55
C ALA A 79 27.23 -24.75 -17.71
N PRO A 80 27.29 -25.38 -18.89
CA PRO A 80 26.88 -26.76 -19.07
C PRO A 80 27.78 -27.66 -18.22
N ALA A 81 27.17 -28.44 -17.32
CA ALA A 81 27.88 -29.31 -16.39
C ALA A 81 28.73 -30.33 -17.17
N PRO A 82 30.05 -30.47 -16.88
CA PRO A 82 30.87 -31.48 -17.55
C PRO A 82 30.48 -32.87 -17.04
N GLY A 83 29.89 -33.69 -17.92
CA GLY A 83 29.72 -35.13 -17.68
C GLY A 83 28.29 -35.65 -17.53
N GLN A 84 27.27 -34.96 -18.03
CA GLN A 84 25.91 -35.51 -18.04
C GLN A 84 25.84 -36.67 -19.05
N PRO A 85 25.63 -37.93 -18.62
CA PRO A 85 25.56 -39.06 -19.55
C PRO A 85 24.28 -38.93 -20.37
N THR A 86 24.40 -39.07 -21.69
CA THR A 86 23.30 -39.28 -22.63
C THR A 86 22.61 -40.60 -22.30
N GLY A 87 21.77 -40.59 -21.28
CA GLY A 87 20.98 -41.73 -20.82
C GLY A 87 19.54 -41.27 -20.74
N GLY A 88 18.72 -41.72 -21.70
CA GLY A 88 17.30 -41.43 -21.76
C GLY A 88 16.61 -41.81 -20.46
N ILE A 89 16.25 -40.78 -19.69
CA ILE A 89 15.12 -40.86 -18.78
C ILE A 89 14.03 -40.07 -19.49
N GLU A 90 12.99 -40.77 -19.93
CA GLU A 90 11.73 -40.15 -20.33
C GLU A 90 11.19 -39.44 -19.09
N VAL A 91 11.56 -38.17 -18.92
CA VAL A 91 10.95 -37.28 -17.96
C VAL A 91 9.52 -37.07 -18.48
N PRO A 92 8.47 -37.49 -17.76
CA PRO A 92 7.11 -37.17 -18.17
C PRO A 92 7.04 -35.65 -18.26
N GLU A 93 6.61 -35.16 -19.43
CA GLU A 93 6.48 -33.76 -19.81
C GLU A 93 6.20 -32.93 -18.57
N ALA A 94 7.22 -32.24 -18.06
CA ALA A 94 7.13 -31.45 -16.86
C ALA A 94 6.07 -30.39 -17.15
N ALA A 95 4.86 -30.58 -16.63
CA ALA A 95 3.80 -29.60 -16.76
C ALA A 95 4.37 -28.27 -16.33
N SER A 96 4.40 -27.30 -17.24
CA SER A 96 5.00 -25.98 -17.05
C SER A 96 4.65 -25.47 -15.66
N GLY A 97 5.67 -25.32 -14.81
CA GLY A 97 5.51 -24.80 -13.48
C GLY A 97 5.05 -23.34 -13.53
N PRO A 98 4.59 -22.76 -12.41
CA PRO A 98 4.09 -21.37 -12.37
C PRO A 98 5.10 -20.29 -12.79
N ARG A 99 6.35 -20.65 -13.09
CA ARG A 99 7.42 -19.76 -13.56
C ARG A 99 7.87 -20.04 -14.99
N ASP A 100 7.27 -21.05 -15.63
CA ASP A 100 7.64 -21.51 -16.97
C ASP A 100 6.70 -20.87 -18.02
N TYR A 101 6.39 -19.58 -17.84
CA TYR A 101 5.70 -18.77 -18.85
C TYR A 101 6.76 -18.20 -19.78
N GLU A 102 6.75 -18.64 -21.05
CA GLU A 102 7.39 -17.87 -22.10
C GLU A 102 6.49 -16.69 -22.46
N PRO A 103 7.01 -15.45 -22.44
CA PRO A 103 6.27 -14.34 -23.02
C PRO A 103 6.01 -14.68 -24.49
N GLU A 104 4.74 -14.69 -24.88
CA GLU A 104 4.41 -14.72 -26.29
C GLU A 104 5.07 -13.49 -26.93
N ASP A 105 5.85 -13.68 -28.00
CA ASP A 105 6.38 -12.60 -28.84
C ASP A 105 5.19 -11.94 -29.57
N ASP A 106 4.29 -11.31 -28.82
CA ASP A 106 3.25 -10.44 -29.34
C ASP A 106 3.84 -9.04 -29.48
N ASP A 107 4.31 -8.74 -30.69
CA ASP A 107 4.84 -7.45 -31.10
C ASP A 107 3.81 -6.31 -31.01
N GLY A 108 2.56 -6.63 -30.63
CA GLY A 108 1.47 -5.70 -30.39
C GLY A 108 1.75 -4.79 -29.20
N ALA A 109 2.63 -3.80 -29.36
CA ALA A 109 2.79 -2.72 -28.40
C ALA A 109 1.40 -2.15 -28.06
N PHE A 110 1.05 -2.11 -26.77
CA PHE A 110 -0.20 -1.52 -26.31
C PHE A 110 -0.29 -0.08 -26.83
N VAL A 111 -1.18 0.14 -27.81
CA VAL A 111 -1.57 1.46 -28.27
C VAL A 111 -2.90 1.75 -27.59
N PRO A 112 -2.93 2.60 -26.54
CA PRO A 112 -4.18 3.02 -25.95
C PRO A 112 -5.03 3.67 -27.05
N GLU A 113 -6.29 3.26 -27.15
CA GLU A 113 -7.24 3.97 -28.00
C GLU A 113 -7.34 5.42 -27.53
N GLU A 114 -7.46 6.34 -28.49
CA GLU A 114 -7.58 7.76 -28.18
C GLU A 114 -8.86 7.97 -27.35
N PRO A 115 -8.77 8.55 -26.13
CA PRO A 115 -9.91 8.59 -25.25
C PRO A 115 -11.05 9.40 -25.89
N PRO A 116 -12.31 8.95 -25.74
CA PRO A 116 -13.46 9.66 -26.27
C PRO A 116 -13.47 11.09 -25.73
N SER A 117 -13.74 12.06 -26.61
CA SER A 117 -13.75 13.48 -26.23
C SER A 117 -14.73 13.73 -25.10
N LEU A 118 -14.28 14.50 -24.09
CA LEU A 118 -15.13 14.95 -22.98
C LEU A 118 -16.32 15.78 -23.46
N ALA A 119 -16.29 16.32 -24.68
CA ALA A 119 -17.43 16.98 -25.32
C ALA A 119 -18.62 16.02 -25.59
N GLY A 120 -18.39 14.71 -25.53
CA GLY A 120 -19.43 13.68 -25.61
C GLY A 120 -20.15 13.40 -24.28
N SER A 121 -19.78 14.09 -23.19
CA SER A 121 -20.45 13.94 -21.88
C SER A 121 -21.91 14.37 -21.98
N ASP A 122 -22.83 13.61 -21.36
CA ASP A 122 -24.24 13.98 -21.35
C ASP A 122 -24.43 15.35 -20.66
N PRO A 123 -24.98 16.37 -21.36
CA PRO A 123 -25.14 17.72 -20.81
C PRO A 123 -25.98 17.74 -19.52
N MET A 124 -26.92 16.80 -19.36
CA MET A 124 -27.74 16.68 -18.15
C MET A 124 -26.87 16.30 -16.94
N THR A 125 -25.89 15.42 -17.14
CA THR A 125 -24.93 15.03 -16.10
C THR A 125 -24.01 16.18 -15.73
N VAL A 126 -23.56 16.96 -16.72
CA VAL A 126 -22.72 18.14 -16.48
C VAL A 126 -23.48 19.19 -15.67
N LEU A 127 -24.74 19.48 -16.04
CA LEU A 127 -25.60 20.38 -15.28
C LEU A 127 -25.82 19.89 -13.84
N ALA A 128 -25.97 18.56 -13.67
CA ALA A 128 -26.15 17.99 -12.34
C ALA A 128 -24.85 18.04 -11.50
N TRP A 129 -23.67 17.90 -12.10
CA TRP A 129 -22.40 18.16 -11.42
C TRP A 129 -22.25 19.63 -11.06
N LEU A 130 -22.67 20.53 -11.96
CA LEU A 130 -22.67 21.96 -11.71
C LEU A 130 -23.61 22.34 -10.57
N GLY A 131 -24.79 21.73 -10.46
CA GLY A 131 -25.67 21.93 -9.32
C GLY A 131 -25.16 21.29 -8.03
N ALA A 132 -24.53 20.12 -8.10
CA ALA A 132 -23.99 19.41 -6.94
C ALA A 132 -22.79 20.14 -6.33
N VAL A 133 -21.85 20.61 -7.15
CA VAL A 133 -20.68 21.38 -6.68
C VAL A 133 -21.02 22.86 -6.54
N GLY A 134 -21.79 23.40 -7.47
CA GLY A 134 -22.17 24.80 -7.50
C GLY A 134 -23.16 25.16 -6.40
N GLY A 135 -24.00 24.24 -5.91
CA GLY A 135 -24.91 24.50 -4.79
C GLY A 135 -24.20 24.94 -3.51
N PRO A 136 -23.26 24.13 -2.97
CA PRO A 136 -22.44 24.48 -1.82
C PRO A 136 -21.64 25.78 -2.03
N ILE A 137 -20.99 25.93 -3.20
CA ILE A 137 -20.20 27.12 -3.51
C ILE A 137 -21.11 28.36 -3.58
N ALA A 138 -22.26 28.27 -4.24
CA ALA A 138 -23.23 29.34 -4.35
C ALA A 138 -23.80 29.73 -2.98
N LEU A 139 -24.03 28.78 -2.08
CA LEU A 139 -24.45 29.07 -0.71
C LEU A 139 -23.37 29.85 0.07
N VAL A 140 -22.09 29.47 -0.05
CA VAL A 140 -20.99 30.20 0.58
C VAL A 140 -20.86 31.61 0.00
N LEU A 141 -20.85 31.75 -1.33
CA LEU A 141 -20.79 33.04 -2.00
C LEU A 141 -21.99 33.93 -1.64
N SER A 142 -23.19 33.35 -1.58
CA SER A 142 -24.40 34.05 -1.15
C SER A 142 -24.27 34.53 0.30
N ALA A 143 -23.74 33.71 1.20
CA ALA A 143 -23.53 34.12 2.59
C ALA A 143 -22.50 35.25 2.73
N MET A 144 -21.47 35.28 1.88
CA MET A 144 -20.43 36.33 1.88
C MET A 144 -20.89 37.64 1.26
N PHE A 145 -21.51 37.59 0.07
CA PHE A 145 -21.85 38.78 -0.73
C PHE A 145 -23.31 39.22 -0.57
N TRP A 146 -24.19 38.35 -0.07
CA TRP A 146 -25.63 38.54 -0.06
C TRP A 146 -26.26 38.23 1.32
N ARG A 147 -25.74 38.87 2.36
CA ARG A 147 -26.19 38.70 3.77
C ARG A 147 -27.70 38.87 3.96
N SER A 148 -28.37 39.63 3.09
CA SER A 148 -29.81 39.90 3.09
C SER A 148 -30.60 39.05 2.09
N ALA A 149 -30.05 37.93 1.61
CA ALA A 149 -30.71 37.09 0.61
C ALA A 149 -32.12 36.68 1.09
N PRO A 150 -33.17 36.86 0.25
CA PRO A 150 -34.52 36.48 0.62
C PRO A 150 -34.59 34.96 0.85
N MET A 151 -35.39 34.51 1.84
CA MET A 151 -35.54 33.10 2.20
C MET A 151 -35.83 32.18 1.00
N LEU A 152 -36.60 32.67 0.02
CA LEU A 152 -36.89 31.95 -1.23
C LEU A 152 -35.64 31.64 -2.06
N ALA A 153 -34.65 32.54 -2.11
CA ALA A 153 -33.42 32.32 -2.88
C ALA A 153 -32.55 31.23 -2.23
N ILE A 154 -32.44 31.25 -0.89
CA ILE A 154 -31.70 30.23 -0.14
C ILE A 154 -32.39 28.87 -0.32
N LEU A 155 -33.72 28.82 -0.15
CA LEU A 155 -34.50 27.60 -0.35
C LEU A 155 -34.36 27.07 -1.78
N GLY A 156 -34.41 27.95 -2.79
CA GLY A 156 -34.21 27.58 -4.19
C GLY A 156 -32.84 26.93 -4.44
N MET A 157 -31.77 27.49 -3.87
CA MET A 157 -30.42 26.90 -3.99
C MET A 157 -30.33 25.54 -3.32
N VAL A 158 -30.94 25.36 -2.14
CA VAL A 158 -30.98 24.07 -1.44
C VAL A 158 -31.76 23.02 -2.25
N VAL A 159 -32.93 23.40 -2.79
CA VAL A 159 -33.75 22.50 -3.63
C VAL A 159 -33.01 22.12 -4.91
N ALA A 160 -32.36 23.09 -5.57
CA ALA A 160 -31.57 22.84 -6.77
C ALA A 160 -30.41 21.88 -6.48
N PHE A 161 -29.67 22.10 -5.39
CA PHE A 161 -28.61 21.19 -4.94
C PHE A 161 -29.13 19.77 -4.67
N ALA A 162 -30.22 19.65 -3.90
CA ALA A 162 -30.80 18.35 -3.58
C ALA A 162 -31.27 17.61 -4.84
N ALA A 163 -31.95 18.30 -5.76
CA ALA A 163 -32.37 17.73 -7.04
C ALA A 163 -31.16 17.25 -7.87
N SER A 164 -30.07 18.02 -7.87
CA SER A 164 -28.81 17.66 -8.52
C SER A 164 -28.24 16.35 -7.99
N VAL A 165 -28.11 16.23 -6.67
CA VAL A 165 -27.55 15.05 -6.02
C VAL A 165 -28.44 13.83 -6.25
N VAL A 166 -29.75 13.97 -6.11
CA VAL A 166 -30.71 12.89 -6.40
C VAL A 166 -30.58 12.43 -7.85
N PHE A 167 -30.46 13.35 -8.81
CA PHE A 167 -30.25 13.00 -10.21
C PHE A 167 -28.97 12.20 -10.44
N LEU A 168 -27.84 12.59 -9.82
CA LEU A 168 -26.60 11.81 -9.93
C LEU A 168 -26.77 10.39 -9.38
N ILE A 169 -27.42 10.26 -8.22
CA ILE A 169 -27.65 8.95 -7.60
C ILE A 169 -28.49 8.06 -8.51
N MET A 170 -29.57 8.60 -9.10
CA MET A 170 -30.40 7.85 -10.05
C MET A 170 -29.66 7.49 -11.35
N LYS A 171 -28.55 8.17 -11.65
CA LYS A 171 -27.75 7.96 -12.85
C LYS A 171 -26.60 6.97 -12.64
N LEU A 172 -26.31 6.58 -11.41
CA LEU A 172 -25.31 5.55 -11.15
C LEU A 172 -25.78 4.23 -11.79
N PRO A 173 -24.98 3.64 -12.71
CA PRO A 173 -25.32 2.35 -13.29
C PRO A 173 -25.35 1.29 -12.18
N GLY A 174 -26.44 0.51 -12.14
CA GLY A 174 -26.66 -0.52 -11.12
C GLY A 174 -25.86 -1.80 -11.35
N GLU A 175 -25.18 -1.89 -12.47
CA GLU A 175 -24.37 -3.03 -12.90
C GLU A 175 -22.88 -2.64 -12.88
N LYS A 176 -22.11 -3.29 -12.01
CA LYS A 176 -20.64 -3.25 -12.01
C LYS A 176 -20.19 -4.26 -13.06
N ASP A 177 -19.27 -3.87 -13.94
CA ASP A 177 -18.66 -4.80 -14.88
C ASP A 177 -17.91 -5.90 -14.11
N GLU A 178 -18.34 -7.15 -14.32
CA GLU A 178 -17.81 -8.35 -13.66
C GLU A 178 -16.34 -8.61 -14.01
N HIS A 179 -15.86 -8.02 -15.11
CA HIS A 179 -14.49 -8.10 -15.59
C HIS A 179 -13.65 -6.85 -15.30
N ASP A 180 -14.25 -5.84 -14.66
CA ASP A 180 -13.58 -4.63 -14.20
C ASP A 180 -13.11 -4.79 -12.74
N ASP A 181 -12.29 -5.82 -12.53
CA ASP A 181 -11.57 -6.10 -11.28
C ASP A 181 -10.06 -5.85 -11.48
N GLY A 182 -9.67 -4.99 -12.43
CA GLY A 182 -8.30 -4.47 -12.60
C GLY A 182 -7.18 -5.50 -12.85
N ALA A 183 -7.47 -6.80 -12.78
CA ALA A 183 -6.52 -7.89 -12.86
C ALA A 183 -6.89 -8.80 -14.03
N ARG A 184 -6.04 -8.81 -15.05
CA ARG A 184 -5.98 -9.91 -16.03
C ARG A 184 -4.75 -10.73 -15.63
N VAL A 185 -4.97 -12.02 -15.35
CA VAL A 185 -3.93 -13.00 -14.98
C VAL A 185 -3.44 -13.73 -16.21
#